data_AF-A0A1F4VZZ9-F1
#
_entry.id   AF-A0A1F4VZZ9-F1
#
_cell.length_a   1.000
_cell.length_b   1.000
_cell.length_c   1.000
_cell.angle_alpha   90.00
_cell.angle_beta   90.00
_cell.angle_gamma   90.00
#
_symmetry.space_group_name_H-M   'P 1'
#
loop_
_entity.id
_entity.type
_entity.pdbx_description
1 polymer ?
#
loop_
_entity_poly.entity_id
_entity_poly.type
_entity_poly.pdbx_seq_one_letter_code
_entity_poly.pdbx_strand_id
1 'polypeptide(L)'
;MVLSQRLIRLWRKIRPPAPFKMVNYQSRRGKYLLKRRKLRLSQSWKTLSRNDRKDLVSLLKVLGVIIAVIAALYFIGINGLTHIGGFWNLFTGETGPTAGDKIAPPPPILNPISPYTKTEKISISGYAEPASEITLFVNGKETAKTIAEAGVGSFSFSSVILPTEGKNIITATVTDRSGNVSPKPVELSITLDKKPPELEITSPKNNQAFSGENKQIAVAGSTEAGATVKVNESQAQVLAGGTFSYTFTASNGQNKITIIASDKAGNEKKIELTITYSP
;
A
#
# COMPACT_ATOMS: atom_id res chain seq x y z
N MET A 1 26.97 47.78 -53.39
CA MET A 1 28.37 47.79 -53.88
C MET A 1 29.07 46.67 -53.12
N VAL A 2 29.35 45.46 -53.62
CA VAL A 2 29.62 44.92 -54.95
C VAL A 2 29.26 43.42 -54.89
N LEU A 3 28.28 43.02 -55.72
CA LEU A 3 28.31 41.83 -56.60
C LEU A 3 28.64 40.48 -55.94
N SER A 4 27.68 39.57 -55.68
CA SER A 4 26.76 38.92 -56.64
C SER A 4 27.46 38.65 -57.98
N GLN A 5 27.55 37.38 -58.44
CA GLN A 5 27.80 36.92 -59.84
C GLN A 5 28.53 35.56 -59.95
N ARG A 6 28.34 34.58 -59.04
CA ARG A 6 28.78 33.19 -59.34
C ARG A 6 27.78 32.06 -59.04
N LEU A 7 26.54 32.37 -58.64
CA LEU A 7 25.51 31.36 -58.37
C LEU A 7 24.27 31.38 -59.29
N ILE A 8 24.21 32.22 -60.33
CA ILE A 8 23.00 32.37 -61.18
C ILE A 8 23.38 32.46 -62.67
N ARG A 9 24.12 31.47 -63.20
CA ARG A 9 24.41 31.40 -64.65
C ARG A 9 24.39 30.02 -65.29
N LEU A 10 23.72 29.03 -64.71
CA LEU A 10 23.45 27.76 -65.43
C LEU A 10 22.14 27.06 -65.03
N TRP A 11 21.08 27.83 -64.70
CA TRP A 11 19.76 27.28 -64.37
C TRP A 11 18.60 27.85 -65.20
N ARG A 12 18.85 28.31 -66.44
CA ARG A 12 17.75 28.78 -67.30
C ARG A 12 17.99 28.57 -68.80
N LYS A 13 18.10 27.31 -69.19
CA LYS A 13 17.87 26.80 -70.54
C LYS A 13 17.34 25.40 -70.28
N ILE A 14 16.05 25.19 -70.12
CA ILE A 14 15.08 25.04 -71.21
C ILE A 14 13.69 25.08 -70.55
N ARG A 15 12.84 26.04 -70.92
CA ARG A 15 11.40 25.94 -70.65
C ARG A 15 10.81 24.90 -71.61
N PRO A 16 9.77 24.15 -71.22
CA PRO A 16 9.02 23.31 -72.13
C PRO A 16 8.08 24.17 -72.99
N PRO A 17 7.78 23.82 -74.25
CA PRO A 17 6.56 24.24 -74.91
C PRO A 17 5.42 23.25 -74.61
N ALA A 18 4.20 23.77 -74.53
CA ALA A 18 2.95 23.00 -74.38
C ALA A 18 2.33 22.66 -75.77
N PRO A 19 1.19 21.96 -75.86
CA PRO A 19 1.05 20.59 -76.37
C PRO A 19 0.49 20.51 -77.81
N PHE A 20 0.69 19.38 -78.49
CA PHE A 20 -0.05 19.06 -79.72
C PHE A 20 -0.50 17.59 -79.81
N LYS A 21 -1.71 17.44 -80.37
CA LYS A 21 -2.62 16.27 -80.37
C LYS A 21 -2.19 15.12 -81.29
N MET A 22 -2.75 13.94 -80.98
CA MET A 22 -2.75 12.68 -81.76
C MET A 22 -3.19 12.87 -83.21
N VAL A 23 -2.61 12.11 -84.16
CA VAL A 23 -3.34 11.33 -85.19
C VAL A 23 -2.46 10.15 -85.68
N ASN A 24 -3.10 8.99 -85.78
CA ASN A 24 -2.71 7.71 -86.40
C ASN A 24 -2.16 7.81 -87.84
N TYR A 25 -1.23 6.93 -88.24
CA TYR A 25 -1.43 6.07 -89.42
C TYR A 25 -0.38 4.93 -89.53
N GLN A 26 -0.90 3.70 -89.44
CA GLN A 26 -0.57 2.46 -90.19
C GLN A 26 0.89 1.96 -90.38
N SER A 27 1.11 0.79 -89.77
CA SER A 27 1.60 -0.46 -90.38
C SER A 27 2.86 -0.44 -91.26
N ARG A 28 3.96 -0.99 -90.70
CA ARG A 28 4.86 -1.93 -91.40
C ARG A 28 5.65 -2.74 -90.36
N ARG A 29 5.56 -4.06 -90.45
CA ARG A 29 6.34 -5.02 -89.64
C ARG A 29 7.84 -4.79 -89.90
N GLY A 30 8.54 -4.22 -88.93
CA GLY A 30 10.00 -4.14 -88.88
C GLY A 30 10.50 -4.82 -87.62
N LYS A 31 11.32 -5.87 -87.76
CA LYS A 31 12.01 -6.53 -86.66
C LYS A 31 12.91 -5.51 -85.96
N TYR A 32 12.52 -5.05 -84.76
CA TYR A 32 13.35 -4.17 -83.96
C TYR A 32 14.46 -4.99 -83.28
N LEU A 33 15.65 -4.92 -83.87
CA LEU A 33 16.92 -5.25 -83.21
C LEU A 33 17.08 -4.31 -82.00
N LEU A 34 16.66 -4.76 -80.82
CA LEU A 34 17.05 -4.15 -79.55
C LEU A 34 18.56 -4.32 -79.38
N LYS A 35 19.31 -3.33 -79.84
CA LYS A 35 20.74 -3.19 -79.61
C LYS A 35 20.94 -2.99 -78.11
N ARG A 36 21.04 -4.08 -77.36
CA ARG A 36 21.39 -4.09 -75.93
C ARG A 36 22.72 -3.35 -75.78
N ARG A 37 22.69 -2.10 -75.32
CA ARG A 37 23.87 -1.45 -74.75
C ARG A 37 24.21 -2.22 -73.47
N LYS A 38 25.08 -3.22 -73.60
CA LYS A 38 25.76 -3.82 -72.45
C LYS A 38 26.52 -2.69 -71.76
N LEU A 39 26.08 -2.30 -70.56
CA LEU A 39 26.93 -1.57 -69.63
C LEU A 39 28.14 -2.47 -69.36
N ARG A 40 29.24 -2.17 -70.05
CA ARG A 40 30.53 -2.84 -69.85
C ARG A 40 31.12 -2.35 -68.54
N LEU A 41 30.74 -2.98 -67.43
CA LEU A 41 31.51 -2.96 -66.17
C LEU A 41 32.75 -3.87 -66.34
N SER A 42 33.58 -3.58 -67.33
CA SER A 42 34.78 -4.37 -67.56
C SER A 42 35.96 -3.44 -67.82
N GLN A 43 36.99 -3.62 -66.99
CA GLN A 43 38.39 -3.27 -67.22
C GLN A 43 38.85 -1.86 -66.78
N SER A 44 38.78 -1.56 -65.48
CA SER A 44 39.67 -0.53 -64.91
C SER A 44 40.15 -0.85 -63.49
N TRP A 45 40.58 -2.09 -63.23
CA TRP A 45 41.30 -2.44 -61.99
C TRP A 45 42.82 -2.28 -62.14
N LYS A 46 43.32 -2.21 -63.39
CA LYS A 46 44.76 -2.22 -63.70
C LYS A 46 45.42 -0.83 -63.69
N THR A 47 44.65 0.26 -63.61
CA THR A 47 45.17 1.64 -63.62
C THR A 47 45.01 2.38 -62.28
N LEU A 48 44.55 1.71 -61.21
CA LEU A 48 44.43 2.32 -59.89
C LEU A 48 45.78 2.42 -59.18
N SER A 49 46.06 3.58 -58.58
CA SER A 49 47.24 3.80 -57.75
C SER A 49 47.21 2.89 -56.51
N ARG A 50 48.36 2.68 -55.86
CA ARG A 50 48.44 1.85 -54.65
C ARG A 50 47.49 2.34 -53.54
N ASN A 51 47.21 3.64 -53.47
CA ASN A 51 46.31 4.22 -52.48
C ASN A 51 44.84 3.93 -52.84
N ASP A 52 44.47 4.10 -54.11
CA ASP A 52 43.09 3.81 -54.57
C ASP A 52 42.71 2.34 -54.38
N ARG A 53 43.69 1.42 -54.49
CA ARG A 53 43.46 -0.01 -54.20
C ARG A 53 43.21 -0.28 -52.72
N LYS A 54 43.91 0.43 -51.82
CA LYS A 54 43.68 0.33 -50.38
C LYS A 54 42.30 0.88 -50.03
N ASP A 55 41.91 2.01 -50.64
CA ASP A 55 40.60 2.61 -50.43
C ASP A 55 39.48 1.73 -50.98
N LEU A 56 39.66 1.11 -52.15
CA LEU A 56 38.72 0.12 -52.67
C LEU A 56 38.57 -1.11 -51.77
N VAL A 57 39.68 -1.64 -51.24
CA VAL A 57 39.62 -2.78 -50.31
C VAL A 57 38.91 -2.38 -49.02
N SER A 58 39.17 -1.17 -48.51
CA SER A 58 38.46 -0.62 -47.34
C SER A 58 36.97 -0.42 -47.62
N LEU A 59 36.61 0.10 -48.79
CA LEU A 59 35.22 0.26 -49.23
C LEU A 59 34.52 -1.10 -49.37
N LEU A 60 35.17 -2.10 -49.94
CA LEU A 60 34.62 -3.45 -50.05
C LEU A 60 34.42 -4.11 -48.68
N LYS A 61 35.31 -3.86 -47.71
CA LYS A 61 35.14 -4.30 -46.32
C LYS A 61 33.93 -3.63 -45.67
N VAL A 62 33.81 -2.31 -45.80
CA VAL A 62 32.66 -1.55 -45.26
C VAL A 62 31.35 -2.01 -45.91
N LEU A 63 31.34 -2.21 -47.22
CA LEU A 63 30.18 -2.72 -47.95
C LEU A 63 29.79 -4.13 -47.47
N GLY A 64 30.78 -4.99 -47.22
CA GLY A 64 30.56 -6.33 -46.66
C GLY A 64 29.92 -6.29 -45.27
N VAL A 65 30.38 -5.37 -44.40
CA VAL A 65 29.78 -5.16 -43.07
C VAL A 65 28.34 -4.66 -43.19
N ILE A 66 28.06 -3.69 -44.06
CA ILE A 66 26.71 -3.17 -44.27
C ILE A 66 25.77 -4.28 -44.79
N ILE A 67 26.22 -5.07 -45.76
CA ILE A 67 25.44 -6.20 -46.29
C ILE A 67 25.17 -7.24 -45.19
N ALA A 68 26.16 -7.54 -44.34
CA ALA A 68 25.96 -8.46 -43.22
C ALA A 68 24.96 -7.91 -42.19
N VAL A 69 24.98 -6.61 -41.90
CA VAL A 69 24.01 -5.96 -41.00
C VAL A 69 22.60 -5.99 -41.60
N ILE A 70 22.46 -5.69 -42.89
CA ILE A 70 21.16 -5.76 -43.59
C ILE A 70 20.64 -7.20 -43.64
N ALA A 71 21.52 -8.18 -43.91
CA ALA A 71 21.16 -9.60 -43.90
C ALA A 71 20.74 -10.07 -42.51
N ALA A 72 21.42 -9.61 -41.45
CA ALA A 72 21.03 -9.87 -40.07
C ALA A 72 19.65 -9.26 -39.77
N LEU A 73 19.38 -8.00 -40.15
CA LEU A 73 18.07 -7.37 -39.99
C LEU A 73 16.96 -8.09 -40.78
N TYR A 74 17.28 -8.64 -41.95
CA TYR A 74 16.35 -9.40 -42.79
C TYR A 74 16.05 -10.80 -42.22
N PHE A 75 17.06 -11.52 -41.72
CA PHE A 75 16.90 -12.86 -41.16
C PHE A 75 16.31 -12.85 -39.74
N ILE A 76 16.66 -11.85 -38.94
CA ILE A 76 16.23 -11.71 -37.54
C ILE A 76 14.87 -10.98 -37.46
N GLY A 77 14.56 -10.13 -38.45
CA GLY A 77 13.31 -9.37 -38.53
C GLY A 77 13.17 -8.30 -37.43
N ILE A 78 12.19 -7.40 -37.57
CA ILE A 78 11.81 -6.45 -36.49
C ILE A 78 11.39 -7.23 -35.22
N ASN A 79 10.90 -8.46 -35.38
CA ASN A 79 10.55 -9.35 -34.27
C ASN A 79 11.74 -9.91 -33.50
N GLY A 80 12.97 -9.82 -34.00
CA GLY A 80 14.16 -10.15 -33.21
C GLY A 80 14.78 -8.95 -32.50
N LEU A 81 14.38 -7.71 -32.83
CA LEU A 81 14.73 -6.52 -32.05
C LEU A 81 14.15 -6.56 -30.62
N THR A 82 13.06 -7.29 -30.40
CA THR A 82 12.46 -7.48 -29.07
C THR A 82 13.30 -8.40 -28.16
N HIS A 83 14.28 -9.13 -28.72
CA HIS A 83 15.22 -9.95 -27.97
C HIS A 83 16.60 -9.27 -27.74
N ILE A 84 16.83 -8.07 -28.31
CA ILE A 84 18.08 -7.31 -28.15
C ILE A 84 18.21 -6.67 -26.76
N GLY A 85 17.12 -6.62 -25.97
CA GLY A 85 17.16 -6.13 -24.59
C GLY A 85 18.22 -6.83 -23.72
N GLY A 86 18.56 -8.09 -24.02
CA GLY A 86 19.62 -8.84 -23.33
C GLY A 86 20.98 -8.84 -24.05
N PHE A 87 21.06 -8.41 -25.30
CA PHE A 87 22.32 -8.41 -26.07
C PHE A 87 23.29 -7.34 -25.56
N TRP A 88 22.79 -6.21 -25.06
CA TRP A 88 23.60 -5.19 -24.41
C TRP A 88 24.27 -5.66 -23.10
N ASN A 89 23.67 -6.63 -22.39
CA ASN A 89 24.25 -7.20 -21.16
C ASN A 89 25.54 -8.00 -21.43
N LEU A 90 25.75 -8.46 -22.67
CA LEU A 90 26.93 -9.24 -23.05
C LEU A 90 28.17 -8.37 -23.32
N PHE A 91 27.98 -7.07 -23.57
CA PHE A 91 29.05 -6.13 -23.90
C PHE A 91 29.35 -5.11 -22.79
N THR A 92 28.45 -4.95 -21.82
CA THR A 92 28.60 -3.96 -20.75
C THR A 92 28.92 -4.57 -19.39
N GLY A 93 28.70 -5.88 -19.19
CA GLY A 93 28.83 -6.50 -17.87
C GLY A 93 27.86 -5.94 -16.82
N GLU A 94 26.93 -5.08 -17.23
CA GLU A 94 25.91 -4.52 -16.39
C GLU A 94 24.63 -5.32 -16.64
N THR A 95 24.21 -6.11 -15.64
CA THR A 95 22.79 -6.37 -15.50
C THR A 95 22.14 -5.01 -15.31
N GLY A 96 21.49 -4.49 -16.35
CA GLY A 96 20.73 -3.25 -16.23
C GLY A 96 19.87 -3.30 -14.96
N PRO A 97 19.70 -2.18 -14.23
CA PRO A 97 18.95 -2.22 -12.99
C PRO A 97 17.50 -2.56 -13.32
N THR A 98 17.04 -3.77 -12.97
CA THR A 98 15.72 -3.82 -12.33
C THR A 98 15.88 -3.01 -11.06
N ALA A 99 15.64 -1.71 -11.15
CA ALA A 99 15.44 -0.90 -9.98
C ALA A 99 14.21 -1.51 -9.30
N GLY A 100 14.45 -2.45 -8.37
CA GLY A 100 13.41 -2.94 -7.48
C GLY A 100 12.73 -1.75 -6.83
N ASP A 101 11.44 -1.86 -6.56
CA ASP A 101 10.74 -0.81 -5.84
C ASP A 101 11.50 -0.50 -4.54
N LYS A 102 11.78 0.78 -4.30
CA LYS A 102 12.47 1.27 -3.10
C LYS A 102 11.58 2.17 -2.26
N ILE A 103 10.32 2.36 -2.68
CA ILE A 103 9.39 3.22 -1.99
C ILE A 103 8.76 2.39 -0.88
N ALA A 104 8.98 2.81 0.36
CA ALA A 104 8.34 2.16 1.49
C ALA A 104 6.81 2.39 1.47
N PRO A 105 6.02 1.37 1.86
CA PRO A 105 4.59 1.52 2.03
C PRO A 105 4.27 2.49 3.17
N PRO A 106 3.09 3.13 3.18
CA PRO A 106 2.63 3.86 4.37
C PRO A 106 2.43 2.89 5.56
N PRO A 107 2.53 3.37 6.81
CA PRO A 107 2.20 2.57 7.99
C PRO A 107 0.75 2.04 7.93
N PRO A 108 0.46 0.88 8.56
CA PRO A 108 -0.90 0.37 8.61
C PRO A 108 -1.79 1.27 9.48
N ILE A 109 -3.08 1.29 9.18
CA ILE A 109 -4.11 1.94 9.97
C ILE A 109 -4.82 0.88 10.80
N LEU A 110 -4.86 1.03 12.12
CA LEU A 110 -5.61 0.14 13.01
C LEU A 110 -7.02 0.69 13.28
N ASN A 111 -8.01 -0.20 13.30
CA ASN A 111 -9.34 0.14 13.74
C ASN A 111 -9.35 0.45 15.24
N PRO A 112 -10.17 1.42 15.69
CA PRO A 112 -10.25 1.78 17.10
C PRO A 112 -10.79 0.60 17.93
N ILE A 113 -10.16 0.34 19.06
CA ILE A 113 -10.63 -0.62 20.07
C ILE A 113 -10.55 0.01 21.46
N SER A 114 -11.26 -0.59 22.43
CA SER A 114 -11.28 -0.09 23.81
C SER A 114 -9.86 0.00 24.39
N PRO A 115 -9.48 1.11 25.04
CA PRO A 115 -8.18 1.24 25.70
C PRO A 115 -8.07 0.43 27.00
N TYR A 116 -9.16 -0.21 27.45
CA TYR A 116 -9.22 -1.09 28.62
C TYR A 116 -9.91 -2.40 28.25
N THR A 117 -9.41 -3.50 28.79
CA THR A 117 -10.02 -4.83 28.63
C THR A 117 -9.72 -5.70 29.85
N LYS A 118 -10.65 -6.59 30.19
CA LYS A 118 -10.42 -7.68 31.15
C LYS A 118 -9.99 -8.99 30.53
N THR A 119 -9.93 -9.07 29.21
CA THR A 119 -9.54 -10.27 28.47
C THR A 119 -8.12 -10.15 27.94
N GLU A 120 -7.31 -11.19 28.18
CA GLU A 120 -5.93 -11.26 27.68
C GLU A 120 -5.86 -11.37 26.15
N LYS A 121 -6.90 -11.93 25.53
CA LYS A 121 -6.99 -12.11 24.08
C LYS A 121 -7.86 -11.02 23.49
N ILE A 122 -7.34 -10.34 22.48
CA ILE A 122 -8.05 -9.32 21.74
C ILE A 122 -7.97 -9.59 20.23
N SER A 123 -8.86 -8.96 19.47
CA SER A 123 -8.80 -8.94 18.02
C SER A 123 -8.31 -7.57 17.57
N ILE A 124 -7.41 -7.56 16.59
CA ILE A 124 -6.88 -6.34 15.98
C ILE A 124 -7.21 -6.39 14.50
N SER A 125 -7.75 -5.31 13.95
CA SER A 125 -8.07 -5.21 12.53
C SER A 125 -7.70 -3.84 12.00
N GLY A 126 -7.63 -3.72 10.68
CA GLY A 126 -7.19 -2.48 10.07
C GLY A 126 -7.05 -2.57 8.55
N TYR A 127 -6.35 -1.58 8.01
CA TYR A 127 -6.05 -1.44 6.59
C TYR A 127 -4.56 -1.18 6.38
N ALA A 128 -4.01 -1.78 5.34
CA ALA A 128 -2.63 -1.59 4.90
C ALA A 128 -2.59 -1.53 3.37
N GLU A 129 -1.40 -1.35 2.80
CA GLU A 129 -1.22 -1.49 1.36
C GLU A 129 -1.69 -2.89 0.90
N PRO A 130 -2.50 -3.01 -0.17
CA PRO A 130 -3.03 -4.31 -0.58
C PRO A 130 -1.93 -5.34 -0.87
N ALA A 131 -2.14 -6.57 -0.37
CA ALA A 131 -1.20 -7.68 -0.50
C ALA A 131 0.23 -7.44 0.03
N SER A 132 0.38 -6.50 0.97
CA SER A 132 1.56 -6.32 1.80
C SER A 132 1.48 -7.19 3.08
N GLU A 133 2.62 -7.50 3.69
CA GLU A 133 2.69 -8.22 4.96
C GLU A 133 2.62 -7.24 6.14
N ILE A 134 1.70 -7.45 7.07
CA ILE A 134 1.63 -6.75 8.35
C ILE A 134 2.36 -7.60 9.39
N THR A 135 3.31 -7.00 10.10
CA THR A 135 3.94 -7.60 11.28
C THR A 135 3.46 -6.89 12.54
N LEU A 136 2.95 -7.64 13.51
CA LEU A 136 2.41 -7.14 14.77
C LEU A 136 3.35 -7.48 15.93
N PHE A 137 3.58 -6.48 16.78
CA PHE A 137 4.40 -6.60 17.98
C PHE A 137 3.57 -6.23 19.22
N VAL A 138 3.80 -6.93 20.32
CA VAL A 138 3.26 -6.60 21.64
C VAL A 138 4.43 -6.40 22.59
N ASN A 139 4.50 -5.23 23.22
CA ASN A 139 5.60 -4.79 24.10
C ASN A 139 6.98 -4.95 23.42
N GLY A 140 7.05 -4.62 22.12
CA GLY A 140 8.27 -4.71 21.31
C GLY A 140 8.62 -6.12 20.79
N LYS A 141 7.88 -7.17 21.18
CA LYS A 141 8.10 -8.54 20.70
C LYS A 141 7.19 -8.89 19.54
N GLU A 142 7.76 -9.38 18.44
CA GLU A 142 6.98 -9.90 17.31
C GLU A 142 6.07 -11.04 17.79
N THR A 143 4.78 -10.90 17.51
CA THR A 143 3.73 -11.81 18.02
C THR A 143 2.96 -12.46 16.89
N ALA A 144 2.74 -11.77 15.78
CA ALA A 144 1.99 -12.31 14.65
C ALA A 144 2.33 -11.62 13.32
N LYS A 145 2.05 -12.30 12.21
CA LYS A 145 2.09 -11.78 10.85
C LYS A 145 0.83 -12.14 10.08
N THR A 146 0.42 -11.29 9.16
CA THR A 146 -0.69 -11.55 8.23
C THR A 146 -0.50 -10.77 6.94
N ILE A 147 -1.25 -11.12 5.90
CA ILE A 147 -1.19 -10.43 4.60
C ILE A 147 -2.47 -9.62 4.42
N ALA A 148 -2.32 -8.36 4.02
CA ALA A 148 -3.45 -7.50 3.67
C ALA A 148 -4.20 -8.06 2.46
N GLU A 149 -5.52 -7.98 2.47
CA GLU A 149 -6.34 -8.40 1.34
C GLU A 149 -5.96 -7.65 0.06
N ALA A 150 -5.79 -8.37 -1.06
CA ALA A 150 -5.24 -7.81 -2.30
C ALA A 150 -6.12 -6.74 -2.97
N GLY A 151 -7.41 -6.68 -2.65
CA GLY A 151 -8.34 -5.69 -3.21
C GLY A 151 -8.42 -4.43 -2.34
N VAL A 152 -8.87 -4.60 -1.09
CA VAL A 152 -9.20 -3.48 -0.19
C VAL A 152 -8.14 -3.20 0.87
N GLY A 153 -7.10 -4.04 0.98
CA GLY A 153 -6.05 -3.89 1.99
C GLY A 153 -6.48 -4.21 3.42
N SER A 154 -7.64 -4.83 3.61
CA SER A 154 -8.16 -5.19 4.93
C SER A 154 -7.29 -6.29 5.56
N PHE A 155 -7.11 -6.25 6.88
CA PHE A 155 -6.45 -7.32 7.60
C PHE A 155 -7.03 -7.50 9.00
N SER A 156 -6.80 -8.69 9.57
CA SER A 156 -7.11 -8.96 10.97
C SER A 156 -6.14 -9.96 11.61
N PHE A 157 -5.93 -9.78 12.90
CA PHE A 157 -5.30 -10.71 13.82
C PHE A 157 -6.33 -11.13 14.85
N SER A 158 -6.64 -12.42 14.91
CA SER A 158 -7.47 -13.00 15.95
C SER A 158 -6.60 -13.45 17.12
N SER A 159 -7.08 -13.24 18.35
CA SER A 159 -6.42 -13.74 19.57
C SER A 159 -5.00 -13.21 19.83
N VAL A 160 -4.75 -11.92 19.61
CA VAL A 160 -3.52 -11.26 20.07
C VAL A 160 -3.49 -11.29 21.59
N ILE A 161 -2.41 -11.81 22.16
CA ILE A 161 -2.25 -11.97 23.62
C ILE A 161 -1.59 -10.72 24.21
N LEU A 162 -2.20 -10.17 25.25
CA LEU A 162 -1.65 -9.11 26.11
C LEU A 162 -0.92 -9.76 27.29
N PRO A 163 0.43 -9.80 27.30
CA PRO A 163 1.18 -10.60 28.27
C PRO A 163 1.31 -9.96 29.66
N THR A 164 0.97 -8.67 29.80
CA THR A 164 1.25 -7.90 31.02
C THR A 164 -0.05 -7.36 31.61
N GLU A 165 -0.26 -7.56 32.92
CA GLU A 165 -1.31 -6.85 33.64
C GLU A 165 -0.97 -5.35 33.67
N GLY A 166 -1.94 -4.50 33.38
CA GLY A 166 -1.74 -3.07 33.14
C GLY A 166 -1.44 -2.76 31.67
N LYS A 167 -0.59 -1.75 31.44
CA LYS A 167 -0.35 -1.20 30.09
C LYS A 167 0.41 -2.19 29.21
N ASN A 168 -0.16 -2.49 28.04
CA ASN A 168 0.48 -3.17 26.92
C ASN A 168 0.52 -2.23 25.71
N ILE A 169 1.66 -2.19 25.02
CA ILE A 169 1.88 -1.38 23.83
C ILE A 169 1.89 -2.32 22.63
N ILE A 170 0.97 -2.09 21.71
CA ILE A 170 0.89 -2.83 20.46
C ILE A 170 1.43 -1.94 19.35
N THR A 171 2.30 -2.48 18.51
CA THR A 171 2.78 -1.80 17.32
C THR A 171 2.64 -2.66 16.08
N ALA A 172 2.43 -2.05 14.92
CA ALA A 172 2.39 -2.76 13.65
C ALA A 172 3.19 -2.05 12.56
N THR A 173 3.85 -2.83 11.70
CA THR A 173 4.56 -2.37 10.51
C THR A 173 4.03 -3.07 9.27
N VAL A 174 4.23 -2.46 8.10
CA VAL A 174 3.87 -3.04 6.80
C VAL A 174 5.15 -3.25 5.99
N THR A 175 5.25 -4.40 5.33
CA THR A 175 6.32 -4.74 4.39
C THR A 175 5.70 -5.02 3.02
N ASP A 176 6.10 -4.26 2.00
CA ASP A 176 5.61 -4.47 0.63
C ASP A 176 6.18 -5.75 0.00
N ARG A 177 5.76 -6.06 -1.24
CA ARG A 177 6.22 -7.25 -1.98
C ARG A 177 7.68 -7.18 -2.42
N SER A 178 8.27 -5.99 -2.43
CA SER A 178 9.66 -5.74 -2.78
C SER A 178 10.58 -5.73 -1.54
N GLY A 179 10.01 -5.89 -0.35
CA GLY A 179 10.70 -5.94 0.93
C GLY A 179 10.91 -4.58 1.61
N ASN A 180 10.30 -3.50 1.11
CA ASN A 180 10.40 -2.20 1.79
C ASN A 180 9.46 -2.17 2.99
N VAL A 181 9.96 -1.69 4.12
CA VAL A 181 9.23 -1.60 5.38
C VAL A 181 8.76 -0.18 5.63
N SER A 182 7.54 -0.02 6.14
CA SER A 182 6.96 1.27 6.53
C SER A 182 7.89 2.04 7.49
N PRO A 183 8.10 3.35 7.28
CA PRO A 183 9.14 4.11 8.00
C PRO A 183 8.85 4.32 9.50
N LYS A 184 7.59 4.21 9.94
CA LYS A 184 7.19 4.28 11.35
C LYS A 184 6.14 3.22 11.64
N PRO A 185 6.18 2.55 12.81
CA PRO A 185 5.07 1.72 13.24
C PRO A 185 3.87 2.58 13.64
N VAL A 186 2.67 2.03 13.46
CA VAL A 186 1.48 2.50 14.19
C VAL A 186 1.50 1.93 15.61
N GLU A 187 1.00 2.67 16.59
CA GLU A 187 0.99 2.27 18.00
C GLU A 187 -0.44 2.35 18.59
N LEU A 188 -0.78 1.38 19.44
CA LEU A 188 -1.97 1.36 20.26
C LEU A 188 -1.62 0.93 21.69
N SER A 189 -2.11 1.67 22.68
CA SER A 189 -1.95 1.33 24.10
C SER A 189 -3.23 0.74 24.65
N ILE A 190 -3.15 -0.46 25.24
CA ILE A 190 -4.28 -1.14 25.89
C ILE A 190 -3.90 -1.52 27.31
N THR A 191 -4.77 -1.21 28.26
CA THR A 191 -4.62 -1.63 29.64
C THR A 191 -5.41 -2.92 29.86
N LEU A 192 -4.72 -3.99 30.19
CA LEU A 192 -5.32 -5.23 30.69
C LEU A 192 -5.56 -5.08 32.18
N ASP A 193 -6.82 -5.15 32.59
CA ASP A 193 -7.20 -5.12 34.00
C ASP A 193 -8.22 -6.21 34.28
N LYS A 194 -7.83 -7.19 35.09
CA LYS A 194 -8.65 -8.36 35.45
C LYS A 194 -9.24 -8.24 36.85
N LYS A 195 -8.93 -7.17 37.58
CA LYS A 195 -9.32 -7.04 38.97
C LYS A 195 -10.65 -6.32 39.05
N PRO A 196 -11.64 -6.87 39.78
CA PRO A 196 -12.83 -6.12 40.12
C PRO A 196 -12.48 -4.83 40.86
N PRO A 197 -13.27 -3.75 40.67
CA PRO A 197 -13.06 -2.52 41.41
C PRO A 197 -13.23 -2.75 42.91
N GLU A 198 -12.55 -1.94 43.72
CA GLU A 198 -12.86 -1.85 45.13
C GLU A 198 -14.31 -1.36 45.32
N LEU A 199 -14.97 -1.87 46.35
CA LEU A 199 -16.34 -1.48 46.69
C LEU A 199 -16.52 -1.70 48.19
N GLU A 200 -16.85 -0.62 48.89
CA GLU A 200 -17.17 -0.56 50.31
C GLU A 200 -18.51 0.17 50.48
N ILE A 201 -19.40 -0.40 51.32
CA ILE A 201 -20.68 0.22 51.65
C ILE A 201 -20.58 0.77 53.07
N THR A 202 -20.70 2.08 53.23
CA THR A 202 -20.66 2.75 54.54
C THR A 202 -22.05 2.86 55.15
N SER A 203 -23.10 2.93 54.33
CA SER A 203 -24.50 2.91 54.74
C SER A 203 -25.39 2.35 53.62
N PRO A 204 -26.44 1.58 53.92
CA PRO A 204 -26.77 0.99 55.21
C PRO A 204 -25.84 -0.20 55.54
N LYS A 205 -25.80 -0.61 56.82
CA LYS A 205 -25.18 -1.89 57.21
C LYS A 205 -26.10 -3.06 56.88
N ASN A 206 -25.53 -4.25 56.69
CA ASN A 206 -26.33 -5.45 56.47
C ASN A 206 -27.23 -5.73 57.69
N ASN A 207 -28.48 -6.09 57.43
CA ASN A 207 -29.56 -6.30 58.39
C ASN A 207 -29.89 -5.07 59.26
N GLN A 208 -29.52 -3.87 58.84
CA GLN A 208 -29.90 -2.65 59.54
C GLN A 208 -31.42 -2.44 59.49
N ALA A 209 -32.01 -2.09 60.63
CA ALA A 209 -33.41 -1.72 60.74
C ALA A 209 -33.59 -0.20 60.64
N PHE A 210 -34.65 0.22 59.96
CA PHE A 210 -35.09 1.61 59.81
C PHE A 210 -36.56 1.71 60.21
N SER A 211 -36.97 2.85 60.77
CA SER A 211 -38.38 3.11 61.07
C SER A 211 -38.80 4.57 60.91
N GLY A 212 -40.11 4.79 60.77
CA GLY A 212 -40.75 6.11 60.72
C GLY A 212 -41.50 6.38 59.42
N GLU A 213 -41.82 7.65 59.17
CA GLU A 213 -42.61 8.06 58.01
C GLU A 213 -41.78 8.16 56.70
N ASN A 214 -40.47 8.44 56.81
CA ASN A 214 -39.60 8.63 55.67
C ASN A 214 -38.97 7.32 55.16
N LYS A 215 -39.44 6.84 54.02
CA LYS A 215 -38.97 5.61 53.36
C LYS A 215 -37.67 5.76 52.56
N GLN A 216 -37.08 6.95 52.51
CA GLN A 216 -35.85 7.20 51.77
C GLN A 216 -34.63 6.83 52.60
N ILE A 217 -33.90 5.80 52.15
CA ILE A 217 -32.69 5.30 52.77
C ILE A 217 -31.49 5.66 51.91
N ALA A 218 -30.50 6.35 52.49
CA ALA A 218 -29.26 6.64 51.80
C ALA A 218 -28.38 5.39 51.71
N VAL A 219 -28.06 4.99 50.47
CA VAL A 219 -27.05 4.00 50.14
C VAL A 219 -25.79 4.75 49.72
N ALA A 220 -24.75 4.66 50.53
CA ALA A 220 -23.51 5.40 50.36
C ALA A 220 -22.30 4.50 50.58
N GLY A 221 -21.19 4.89 49.95
CA GLY A 221 -19.95 4.13 50.03
C GLY A 221 -18.85 4.71 49.16
N SER A 222 -17.84 3.90 48.93
CA SER A 222 -16.72 4.20 48.05
C SER A 222 -16.46 3.05 47.08
N THR A 223 -15.97 3.39 45.90
CA THR A 223 -15.46 2.48 44.89
C THR A 223 -14.18 3.02 44.27
N GLU A 224 -13.57 2.28 43.36
CA GLU A 224 -12.43 2.76 42.58
C GLU A 224 -12.76 4.05 41.80
N ALA A 225 -11.81 4.96 41.71
CA ALA A 225 -11.97 6.21 40.96
C ALA A 225 -12.25 5.95 39.46
N GLY A 226 -13.36 6.47 38.97
CA GLY A 226 -13.80 6.29 37.58
C GLY A 226 -14.57 4.99 37.32
N ALA A 227 -14.79 4.16 38.35
CA ALA A 227 -15.81 3.11 38.29
C ALA A 227 -17.22 3.70 38.33
N THR A 228 -18.18 2.89 37.91
CA THR A 228 -19.61 3.20 37.98
C THR A 228 -20.28 2.33 39.02
N VAL A 229 -21.37 2.80 39.64
CA VAL A 229 -22.11 2.04 40.65
C VAL A 229 -23.60 2.00 40.27
N LYS A 230 -24.21 0.83 40.39
CA LYS A 230 -25.67 0.62 40.30
C LYS A 230 -26.22 0.12 41.63
N VAL A 231 -27.39 0.61 42.02
CA VAL A 231 -28.18 0.15 43.17
C VAL A 231 -29.54 -0.33 42.64
N ASN A 232 -29.83 -1.63 42.75
CA ASN A 232 -31.02 -2.27 42.19
C ASN A 232 -31.29 -1.83 40.73
N GLU A 233 -30.30 -2.03 39.85
CA GLU A 233 -30.28 -1.64 38.43
C GLU A 233 -30.23 -0.13 38.13
N SER A 234 -30.46 0.73 39.12
CA SER A 234 -30.44 2.18 38.94
C SER A 234 -29.04 2.76 39.15
N GLN A 235 -28.63 3.69 38.30
CA GLN A 235 -27.29 4.30 38.40
C GLN A 235 -27.18 5.22 39.62
N ALA A 236 -26.16 5.00 40.45
CA ALA A 236 -25.80 5.89 41.55
C ALA A 236 -24.92 7.03 41.05
N GLN A 237 -24.95 8.16 41.76
CA GLN A 237 -23.98 9.23 41.53
C GLN A 237 -22.63 8.80 42.09
N VAL A 238 -21.58 8.86 41.27
CA VAL A 238 -20.19 8.59 41.69
C VAL A 238 -19.36 9.86 41.42
N LEU A 239 -18.67 10.35 42.45
CA LEU A 239 -17.76 11.49 42.34
C LEU A 239 -16.39 11.05 41.82
N ALA A 240 -15.57 12.00 41.39
CA ALA A 240 -14.24 11.72 40.82
C ALA A 240 -13.32 10.89 41.75
N GLY A 241 -13.48 11.03 43.06
CA GLY A 241 -12.74 10.26 44.07
C GLY A 241 -13.33 8.88 44.40
N GLY A 242 -14.38 8.44 43.71
CA GLY A 242 -14.99 7.12 43.92
C GLY A 242 -16.05 7.06 45.02
N THR A 243 -16.27 8.14 45.78
CA THR A 243 -17.42 8.24 46.70
C THR A 243 -18.71 8.22 45.90
N PHE A 244 -19.65 7.37 46.31
CA PHE A 244 -20.97 7.28 45.67
C PHE A 244 -22.11 7.44 46.67
N SER A 245 -23.25 7.89 46.17
CA SER A 245 -24.50 8.01 46.92
C SER A 245 -25.71 7.70 46.03
N TYR A 246 -26.73 7.09 46.63
CA TYR A 246 -28.00 6.79 46.01
C TYR A 246 -29.12 6.80 47.06
N THR A 247 -30.28 7.33 46.71
CA THR A 247 -31.46 7.30 47.59
C THR A 247 -32.36 6.12 47.22
N PHE A 248 -32.42 5.12 48.09
CA PHE A 248 -33.26 3.94 47.94
C PHE A 248 -34.61 4.14 48.64
N THR A 249 -35.71 3.87 47.94
CA THR A 249 -37.06 3.92 48.54
C THR A 249 -37.43 2.54 49.10
N ALA A 250 -37.49 2.42 50.42
CA ALA A 250 -37.82 1.18 51.09
C ALA A 250 -39.32 0.84 51.06
N SER A 251 -39.62 -0.44 50.92
CA SER A 251 -40.93 -1.04 51.16
C SER A 251 -41.05 -1.50 52.62
N ASN A 252 -42.28 -1.61 53.14
CA ASN A 252 -42.46 -2.13 54.50
C ASN A 252 -41.95 -3.58 54.59
N GLY A 253 -41.33 -3.92 55.71
CA GLY A 253 -40.70 -5.23 55.91
C GLY A 253 -39.29 -5.30 55.35
N GLN A 254 -38.91 -6.48 54.88
CA GLN A 254 -37.55 -6.76 54.42
C GLN A 254 -37.31 -6.25 53.00
N ASN A 255 -36.21 -5.54 52.78
CA ASN A 255 -35.78 -5.03 51.48
C ASN A 255 -34.40 -5.58 51.14
N LYS A 256 -34.25 -6.12 49.93
CA LYS A 256 -32.95 -6.51 49.37
C LYS A 256 -32.40 -5.38 48.52
N ILE A 257 -31.15 -4.99 48.78
CA ILE A 257 -30.40 -3.98 48.03
C ILE A 257 -29.20 -4.67 47.39
N THR A 258 -29.11 -4.60 46.07
CA THR A 258 -27.99 -5.10 45.27
C THR A 258 -27.18 -3.91 44.77
N ILE A 259 -25.91 -3.84 45.16
CA ILE A 259 -24.97 -2.81 44.73
C ILE A 259 -23.93 -3.48 43.83
N ILE A 260 -23.76 -2.97 42.61
CA ILE A 260 -22.76 -3.45 41.65
C ILE A 260 -21.87 -2.28 41.26
N ALA A 261 -20.57 -2.41 41.49
CA ALA A 261 -19.57 -1.51 40.94
C ALA A 261 -18.91 -2.13 39.71
N SER A 262 -18.75 -1.36 38.63
CA SER A 262 -18.13 -1.79 37.38
C SER A 262 -17.04 -0.80 36.96
N ASP A 263 -15.83 -1.31 36.66
CA ASP A 263 -14.68 -0.49 36.24
C ASP A 263 -14.67 -0.20 34.73
N LYS A 264 -13.58 0.40 34.22
CA LYS A 264 -13.40 0.73 32.79
C LYS A 264 -13.11 -0.49 31.90
N ALA A 265 -12.53 -1.55 32.46
CA ALA A 265 -12.28 -2.81 31.77
C ALA A 265 -13.52 -3.74 31.77
N GLY A 266 -14.55 -3.36 32.52
CA GLY A 266 -15.79 -4.09 32.69
C GLY A 266 -15.71 -5.20 33.74
N ASN A 267 -14.75 -5.18 34.67
CA ASN A 267 -14.82 -6.05 35.84
C ASN A 267 -15.85 -5.51 36.82
N GLU A 268 -16.48 -6.42 37.57
CA GLU A 268 -17.58 -6.07 38.47
C GLU A 268 -17.38 -6.64 39.86
N LYS A 269 -17.75 -5.85 40.86
CA LYS A 269 -17.89 -6.30 42.25
C LYS A 269 -19.32 -6.09 42.69
N LYS A 270 -19.96 -7.16 43.16
CA LYS A 270 -21.35 -7.16 43.62
C LYS A 270 -21.41 -7.37 45.14
N ILE A 271 -22.18 -6.53 45.81
CA ILE A 271 -22.53 -6.66 47.23
C ILE A 271 -24.06 -6.69 47.35
N GLU A 272 -24.58 -7.63 48.14
CA GLU A 272 -26.00 -7.69 48.48
C GLU A 272 -26.16 -7.43 49.98
N LEU A 273 -27.11 -6.56 50.32
CA LEU A 273 -27.46 -6.21 51.68
C LEU A 273 -28.97 -6.35 51.86
N THR A 274 -29.36 -6.68 53.08
CA THR A 274 -30.76 -6.68 53.49
C THR A 274 -30.97 -5.58 54.51
N ILE A 275 -32.07 -4.85 54.42
CA ILE A 275 -32.54 -3.94 55.47
C ILE A 275 -33.98 -4.26 55.82
N THR A 276 -34.42 -3.89 57.02
CA THR A 276 -35.83 -3.99 57.42
C THR A 276 -36.38 -2.61 57.67
N TYR A 277 -37.55 -2.31 57.10
CA TYR A 277 -38.23 -1.03 57.30
C TYR A 277 -39.58 -1.24 58.00
N SER A 278 -39.82 -0.54 59.10
CA SER A 278 -41.13 -0.44 59.74
C SER A 278 -41.67 0.98 59.60
N PRO A 279 -42.94 1.19 59.20
CA PRO A 279 -43.55 2.51 59.37
C PRO A 279 -43.51 2.96 60.84
#